data_AF-A0A7C7PGN1-F1
#
_entry.id   AF-A0A7C7PGN1-F1
#
_cell.length_a   1.000
_cell.length_b   1.000
_cell.length_c   1.000
_cell.angle_alpha   90.00
_cell.angle_beta   90.00
_cell.angle_gamma   90.00
#
_symmetry.space_group_name_H-M   'P 1'
#
loop_
_entity.id
_entity.type
_entity.pdbx_description
1 polymer ?
#
loop_
_entity_poly.entity_id
_entity_poly.type
_entity_poly.pdbx_seq_one_letter_code
_entity_poly.pdbx_strand_id
1 'polypeptide(L)'
;LVLLTSWLPVYLVTLALGYTRSFALSLLTASGLGILVVLMLHLFIPDTASWWQQMLKPFIDNLSEQPSWQLNATQTEQVAMRLSGLMTGLVAAGVCLNAILGIIIGRAWQSELYNPGAFGAEFKQLRLGKAPAVFTGLLIILALTSIGSYVPWLMDCLPVMLVVFGVQGLAIVHAMVAIKQKSKAWLVTVYVLLVIMLPQMVMILASLGVLDQWFNLRDRSKKSGTGI
;
A
#
# COMPACT_ATOMS: atom_id res chain seq x y z
N LEU A 1 2.15 -6.97 -24.90
CA LEU A 1 3.00 -7.16 -23.70
C LEU A 1 2.42 -6.47 -22.46
N VAL A 2 2.21 -5.14 -22.51
CA VAL A 2 1.72 -4.32 -21.38
C VAL A 2 0.42 -4.86 -20.75
N LEU A 3 -0.55 -5.29 -21.56
CA LEU A 3 -1.79 -5.88 -21.05
C LEU A 3 -1.53 -7.20 -20.30
N LEU A 4 -0.67 -8.07 -20.80
CA LEU A 4 -0.34 -9.33 -20.11
C LEU A 4 0.35 -9.07 -18.77
N THR A 5 1.33 -8.16 -18.73
CA THR A 5 2.07 -7.84 -17.49
C THR A 5 1.22 -7.10 -16.46
N SER A 6 0.29 -6.23 -16.89
CA SER A 6 -0.59 -5.50 -15.97
C SER A 6 -1.78 -6.32 -15.48
N TRP A 7 -2.34 -7.21 -16.30
CA TRP A 7 -3.56 -7.95 -15.97
C TRP A 7 -3.32 -9.34 -15.40
N LEU A 8 -2.16 -9.97 -15.64
CA LEU A 8 -1.83 -11.27 -15.06
C LEU A 8 -1.81 -11.26 -13.52
N PRO A 9 -1.22 -10.25 -12.84
CA PRO A 9 -1.32 -10.15 -11.38
C PRO A 9 -2.77 -10.00 -10.91
N VAL A 10 -3.58 -9.19 -11.59
CA VAL A 10 -5.01 -9.01 -11.27
C VAL A 10 -5.74 -10.35 -11.37
N TYR A 11 -5.57 -11.07 -12.48
CA TYR A 11 -6.18 -12.37 -12.72
C TYR A 11 -5.82 -13.40 -11.63
N LEU A 12 -4.54 -13.51 -11.27
CA LEU A 12 -4.09 -14.43 -10.21
C LEU A 12 -4.73 -14.12 -8.86
N VAL A 13 -4.84 -12.84 -8.49
CA VAL A 13 -5.49 -12.49 -7.22
C VAL A 13 -7.00 -12.67 -7.29
N THR A 14 -7.64 -12.43 -8.44
CA THR A 14 -9.06 -12.73 -8.62
C THR A 14 -9.34 -14.22 -8.47
N LEU A 15 -8.46 -15.10 -8.96
CA LEU A 15 -8.56 -16.55 -8.70
C LEU A 15 -8.51 -16.84 -7.21
N ALA A 16 -7.53 -16.28 -6.49
CA ALA A 16 -7.43 -16.44 -5.04
C ALA A 16 -8.70 -15.96 -4.32
N LEU A 17 -9.29 -14.83 -4.72
CA LEU A 17 -10.58 -14.37 -4.18
C LEU A 17 -11.72 -15.35 -4.49
N GLY A 18 -11.78 -15.87 -5.71
CA GLY A 18 -12.79 -16.82 -6.15
C GLY A 18 -12.76 -18.13 -5.35
N TYR A 19 -11.56 -18.66 -5.09
CA TYR A 19 -11.36 -19.89 -4.33
C TYR A 19 -11.52 -19.70 -2.82
N THR A 20 -11.00 -18.60 -2.26
CA THR A 20 -10.94 -18.42 -0.80
C THR A 20 -12.17 -17.73 -0.23
N ARG A 21 -12.93 -17.02 -1.08
CA ARG A 21 -14.06 -16.15 -0.68
C ARG A 21 -13.69 -15.15 0.43
N SER A 22 -12.40 -14.85 0.59
CA SER A 22 -11.88 -14.00 1.65
C SER A 22 -11.24 -12.74 1.07
N PHE A 23 -11.88 -11.60 1.34
CA PHE A 23 -11.37 -10.31 0.91
C PHE A 23 -9.98 -10.01 1.52
N ALA A 24 -9.77 -10.37 2.80
CA ALA A 24 -8.46 -10.23 3.44
C ALA A 24 -7.37 -11.06 2.75
N LEU A 25 -7.67 -12.31 2.40
CA LEU A 25 -6.69 -13.19 1.76
C LEU A 25 -6.37 -12.75 0.32
N SER A 26 -7.34 -12.16 -0.38
CA SER A 26 -7.09 -11.55 -1.68
C SER A 26 -6.08 -10.39 -1.60
N LEU A 27 -6.20 -9.51 -0.60
CA LEU A 27 -5.22 -8.43 -0.36
C LEU A 27 -3.83 -8.98 -0.01
N LEU A 28 -3.75 -10.04 0.82
CA LEU A 28 -2.48 -10.70 1.15
C LEU A 28 -1.86 -11.44 -0.04
N THR A 29 -2.69 -11.96 -0.95
CA THR A 29 -2.20 -12.56 -2.19
C THR A 29 -1.63 -11.49 -3.11
N ALA A 30 -2.30 -10.32 -3.22
CA ALA A 30 -1.77 -9.17 -3.94
C ALA A 30 -0.42 -8.69 -3.37
N SER A 31 -0.29 -8.63 -2.04
CA SER A 31 0.99 -8.29 -1.39
C SER A 31 2.06 -9.34 -1.66
N GLY A 32 1.70 -10.63 -1.65
CA GLY A 32 2.60 -11.73 -2.01
C GLY A 32 3.13 -11.61 -3.44
N LEU A 33 2.29 -11.22 -4.40
CA LEU A 33 2.73 -10.94 -5.77
C LEU A 33 3.67 -9.73 -5.84
N GLY A 34 3.38 -8.66 -5.10
CA GLY A 34 4.28 -7.50 -5.01
C GLY A 34 5.65 -7.89 -4.43
N ILE A 35 5.68 -8.66 -3.34
CA ILE A 35 6.92 -9.16 -2.74
C ILE A 35 7.66 -10.08 -3.72
N LEU A 36 6.96 -10.93 -4.47
CA LEU A 36 7.55 -11.77 -5.50
C LEU A 36 8.22 -10.95 -6.61
N VAL A 37 7.65 -9.80 -6.99
CA VAL A 37 8.32 -8.85 -7.91
C VAL A 37 9.61 -8.31 -7.32
N VAL A 38 9.63 -7.92 -6.04
CA VAL A 38 10.86 -7.48 -5.35
C VAL A 38 11.92 -8.57 -5.38
N LEU A 39 11.56 -9.80 -5.01
CA LEU A 39 12.48 -10.93 -4.98
C LEU A 39 13.02 -11.26 -6.37
N MET A 40 12.18 -11.22 -7.41
CA MET A 40 12.62 -11.42 -8.78
C MET A 40 13.62 -10.34 -9.23
N LEU A 41 13.35 -9.07 -8.93
CA LEU A 41 14.25 -7.98 -9.30
C LEU A 41 15.62 -8.12 -8.62
N HIS A 42 15.67 -8.39 -7.31
CA HIS A 42 16.94 -8.62 -6.61
C HIS A 42 17.65 -9.92 -7.02
N LEU A 43 16.92 -10.92 -7.52
CA LEU A 43 17.51 -12.18 -8.02
C LEU A 43 18.17 -11.99 -9.39
N PHE A 44 17.54 -11.23 -10.29
CA PHE A 44 18.04 -11.03 -11.67
C PHE A 44 18.93 -9.80 -11.82
N ILE A 45 18.83 -8.83 -10.91
CA ILE A 45 19.57 -7.57 -10.94
C ILE A 45 20.35 -7.44 -9.63
N PRO A 46 21.67 -7.70 -9.63
CA PRO A 46 22.48 -7.69 -8.42
C PRO A 46 22.52 -6.31 -7.71
N ASP A 47 22.50 -5.22 -8.47
CA ASP A 47 22.42 -3.85 -7.96
C ASP A 47 21.21 -3.15 -8.58
N THR A 48 20.06 -3.31 -7.91
CA THR A 48 18.81 -2.69 -8.34
C THR A 48 18.87 -1.17 -8.28
N ALA A 49 19.57 -0.59 -7.31
CA ALA A 49 19.65 0.86 -7.15
C ALA A 49 20.43 1.51 -8.30
N SER A 50 21.58 0.96 -8.69
CA SER A 50 22.34 1.43 -9.86
C SER A 50 21.55 1.25 -11.17
N TRP A 51 20.85 0.13 -11.32
CA TRP A 51 20.01 -0.12 -12.48
C TRP A 51 18.90 0.93 -12.63
N TRP A 52 18.20 1.25 -11.53
CA TRP A 52 17.20 2.32 -11.52
C TRP A 52 17.81 3.70 -11.75
N GLN A 53 19.01 3.96 -11.22
CA GLN A 53 19.71 5.23 -11.44
C GLN A 53 19.99 5.46 -12.92
N GLN A 54 20.46 4.43 -13.63
CA GLN A 54 20.70 4.48 -15.07
C GLN A 54 19.39 4.70 -15.84
N MET A 55 18.31 4.05 -15.42
CA MET A 55 17.00 4.20 -16.04
C MET A 55 16.38 5.59 -15.82
N LEU A 56 16.57 6.18 -14.64
CA LEU A 56 16.04 7.49 -14.28
C LEU A 56 16.89 8.65 -14.79
N LYS A 57 18.18 8.42 -15.08
CA LYS A 57 19.12 9.46 -15.48
C LYS A 57 18.59 10.37 -16.61
N PRO A 58 18.05 9.86 -17.73
CA PRO A 58 17.52 10.74 -18.79
C PRO A 58 16.39 11.66 -18.33
N PHE A 59 15.55 11.18 -17.40
CA PHE A 59 14.45 11.97 -16.83
C PHE A 59 14.98 13.05 -15.88
N ILE A 60 15.95 12.71 -15.03
CA ILE A 60 16.58 13.66 -14.12
C ILE A 60 17.35 14.74 -14.88
N ASP A 61 18.13 14.34 -15.90
CA ASP A 61 18.88 15.27 -16.73
C ASP A 61 17.93 16.27 -17.40
N ASN A 62 16.84 15.77 -18.02
CA ASN A 62 15.82 16.64 -18.62
C ASN A 62 15.10 17.56 -17.62
N LEU A 63 14.80 17.07 -16.41
CA LEU A 63 14.19 17.90 -15.35
C LEU A 63 15.14 18.98 -14.85
N SER A 64 16.43 18.66 -14.75
CA SER A 64 17.45 19.57 -14.24
C SER A 64 17.73 20.77 -15.14
N GLU A 65 17.39 20.65 -16.43
CA GLU A 65 17.47 21.74 -17.42
C GLU A 65 16.30 22.72 -17.32
N GLN A 66 15.24 22.42 -16.56
CA GLN A 66 14.08 23.31 -16.47
C GLN A 66 14.36 24.55 -15.61
N PRO A 67 13.84 25.74 -15.97
CA PRO A 67 14.02 26.97 -15.19
C PRO A 67 13.48 26.89 -13.76
N SER A 68 12.53 26.00 -13.50
CA SER A 68 11.94 25.75 -12.19
C SER A 68 12.81 24.86 -11.28
N TRP A 69 13.84 24.22 -11.82
CA TRP A 69 14.74 23.35 -11.05
C TRP A 69 15.79 24.17 -10.31
N GLN A 70 15.70 24.18 -8.97
CA GLN A 70 16.54 25.03 -8.12
C GLN A 70 17.64 24.26 -7.38
N LEU A 71 17.77 22.95 -7.61
CA LEU A 71 18.78 22.13 -6.96
C LEU A 71 20.11 22.23 -7.70
N ASN A 72 21.21 22.33 -6.94
CA ASN A 72 22.55 22.23 -7.54
C ASN A 72 22.86 20.78 -7.98
N ALA A 73 23.99 20.58 -8.67
CA ALA A 73 24.38 19.26 -9.18
C ALA A 73 24.44 18.19 -8.08
N THR A 74 25.06 18.50 -6.93
CA THR A 74 25.19 17.56 -5.80
C THR A 74 23.83 17.21 -5.18
N GLN A 75 22.94 18.19 -5.01
CA GLN A 75 21.59 17.96 -4.49
C GLN A 75 20.75 17.14 -5.46
N THR A 76 20.88 17.40 -6.76
CA THR A 76 20.21 16.64 -7.83
C THR A 76 20.65 15.18 -7.81
N GLU A 77 21.96 14.94 -7.69
CA GLU A 77 22.52 13.58 -7.58
C GLU A 77 22.02 12.85 -6.32
N GLN A 78 21.97 13.54 -5.17
CA GLN A 78 21.43 12.97 -3.94
C GLN A 78 19.95 12.58 -4.07
N VAL A 79 19.14 13.41 -4.73
CA VAL A 79 17.73 13.09 -5.02
C VAL A 79 17.64 11.89 -5.95
N ALA A 80 18.44 11.84 -7.02
CA ALA A 80 18.47 10.73 -7.95
C ALA A 80 18.84 9.40 -7.26
N MET A 81 19.87 9.40 -6.41
CA MET A 81 20.26 8.21 -5.63
C MET A 81 19.14 7.74 -4.70
N ARG A 82 18.53 8.66 -3.93
CA ARG A 82 17.44 8.32 -3.02
C ARG A 82 16.22 7.77 -3.76
N LEU A 83 15.85 8.41 -4.88
CA LEU A 83 14.73 7.99 -5.69
C LEU A 83 14.96 6.60 -6.29
N SER A 84 16.15 6.37 -6.84
CA SER A 84 16.54 5.09 -7.44
C SER A 84 16.53 3.95 -6.43
N GLY A 85 17.01 4.20 -5.21
CA GLY A 85 16.96 3.22 -4.11
C GLY A 85 15.56 2.85 -3.64
N LEU A 86 14.52 3.62 -4.01
CA LEU A 86 13.13 3.33 -3.67
C LEU A 86 12.34 2.72 -4.83
N MET A 87 12.86 2.77 -6.06
CA MET A 87 12.10 2.43 -7.25
C MET A 87 11.64 0.97 -7.29
N THR A 88 12.48 0.03 -6.84
CA THR A 88 12.10 -1.39 -6.78
C THR A 88 10.86 -1.59 -5.93
N GLY A 89 10.86 -1.08 -4.70
CA GLY A 89 9.70 -1.13 -3.82
C GLY A 89 8.49 -0.37 -4.37
N LEU A 90 8.68 0.80 -4.99
CA LEU A 90 7.59 1.59 -5.59
C LEU A 90 6.93 0.88 -6.76
N VAL A 91 7.70 0.23 -7.64
CA VAL A 91 7.16 -0.55 -8.76
C VAL A 91 6.41 -1.77 -8.26
N ALA A 92 6.97 -2.50 -7.29
CA ALA A 92 6.29 -3.63 -6.66
C ALA A 92 4.98 -3.19 -5.97
N ALA A 93 4.99 -2.06 -5.28
CA ALA A 93 3.81 -1.47 -4.66
C ALA A 93 2.78 -1.04 -5.71
N GLY A 94 3.21 -0.52 -6.86
CA GLY A 94 2.34 -0.19 -8.00
C GLY A 94 1.62 -1.42 -8.56
N VAL A 95 2.34 -2.53 -8.74
CA VAL A 95 1.75 -3.81 -9.17
C VAL A 95 0.72 -4.31 -8.15
N CYS A 96 1.07 -4.27 -6.85
CA CYS A 96 0.17 -4.64 -5.77
C CYS A 96 -1.08 -3.74 -5.72
N LEU A 97 -0.91 -2.43 -5.83
CA LEU A 97 -2.00 -1.45 -5.83
C LEU A 97 -2.93 -1.68 -7.01
N ASN A 98 -2.40 -1.92 -8.20
CA ASN A 98 -3.18 -2.23 -9.39
C ASN A 98 -4.06 -3.47 -9.19
N ALA A 99 -3.51 -4.54 -8.62
CA ALA A 99 -4.27 -5.74 -8.28
C ALA A 99 -5.37 -5.45 -7.25
N ILE A 100 -5.05 -4.73 -6.17
CA ILE A 100 -6.00 -4.35 -5.12
C ILE A 100 -7.16 -3.50 -5.67
N LEU A 101 -6.86 -2.51 -6.51
CA LEU A 101 -7.89 -1.68 -7.14
C LEU A 101 -8.83 -2.51 -8.01
N GLY A 102 -8.28 -3.41 -8.84
CA GLY A 102 -9.08 -4.32 -9.66
C GLY A 102 -10.03 -5.20 -8.82
N ILE A 103 -9.54 -5.73 -7.70
CA ILE A 103 -10.34 -6.56 -6.79
C ILE A 103 -11.42 -5.75 -6.08
N ILE A 104 -11.09 -4.56 -5.59
CA ILE A 104 -12.04 -3.68 -4.92
C ILE A 104 -13.18 -3.31 -5.87
N ILE A 105 -12.85 -2.90 -7.10
CA ILE A 105 -13.85 -2.55 -8.12
C ILE A 105 -14.70 -3.77 -8.46
N GLY A 106 -14.06 -4.91 -8.75
CA GLY A 106 -14.76 -6.15 -9.10
C GLY A 106 -15.68 -6.63 -7.98
N ARG A 107 -15.23 -6.59 -6.72
CA ARG A 107 -16.05 -6.97 -5.55
C ARG A 107 -17.18 -5.98 -5.31
N ALA A 108 -16.95 -4.68 -5.49
CA ALA A 108 -17.98 -3.66 -5.37
C ALA A 108 -19.10 -3.90 -6.40
N TRP A 109 -18.75 -4.06 -7.67
CA TRP A 109 -19.72 -4.36 -8.74
C TRP A 109 -20.45 -5.68 -8.52
N GLN A 110 -19.72 -6.73 -8.12
CA GLN A 110 -20.34 -8.02 -7.81
C GLN A 110 -21.34 -7.89 -6.65
N SER A 111 -20.99 -7.14 -5.60
CA SER A 111 -21.92 -6.92 -4.49
C SER A 111 -23.16 -6.15 -4.94
N GLU A 112 -23.02 -5.13 -5.77
CA GLU A 112 -24.17 -4.33 -6.22
C GLU A 112 -25.15 -5.15 -7.08
N LEU A 113 -24.65 -6.10 -7.88
CA LEU A 113 -25.48 -6.95 -8.73
C LEU A 113 -26.19 -8.08 -7.97
N TYR A 114 -25.52 -8.68 -6.97
CA TYR A 114 -26.00 -9.92 -6.34
C TYR A 114 -26.39 -9.77 -4.86
N ASN A 115 -25.82 -8.80 -4.14
CA ASN A 115 -26.10 -8.55 -2.73
C ASN A 115 -25.80 -7.08 -2.36
N PRO A 116 -26.70 -6.14 -2.70
CA PRO A 116 -26.47 -4.71 -2.56
C PRO A 116 -26.02 -4.32 -1.15
N GLY A 117 -24.94 -3.54 -1.06
CA GLY A 117 -24.36 -3.07 0.21
C GLY A 117 -23.43 -4.06 0.93
N ALA A 118 -23.31 -5.32 0.49
CA ALA A 118 -22.44 -6.31 1.13
C ALA A 118 -20.96 -5.89 1.16
N PHE A 119 -20.45 -5.28 0.10
CA PHE A 119 -19.06 -4.82 0.05
C PHE A 119 -18.75 -3.83 1.18
N GLY A 120 -19.64 -2.88 1.45
CA GLY A 120 -19.44 -1.91 2.53
C GLY A 120 -19.33 -2.57 3.91
N ALA A 121 -20.11 -3.62 4.16
CA ALA A 121 -20.03 -4.41 5.40
C ALA A 121 -18.72 -5.20 5.49
N GLU A 122 -18.33 -5.87 4.41
CA GLU A 122 -17.07 -6.63 4.31
C GLU A 122 -15.84 -5.74 4.47
N PHE A 123 -15.81 -4.60 3.79
CA PHE A 123 -14.73 -3.64 3.86
C PHE A 123 -14.51 -3.15 5.29
N LYS A 124 -15.57 -2.74 5.99
CA LYS A 124 -15.51 -2.32 7.40
C LYS A 124 -15.05 -3.43 8.37
N GLN A 125 -15.16 -4.69 7.97
CA GLN A 125 -14.73 -5.86 8.76
C GLN A 125 -13.35 -6.38 8.38
N LEU A 126 -12.69 -5.83 7.35
CA LEU A 126 -11.39 -6.26 6.86
C LEU A 126 -10.35 -6.34 7.98
N ARG A 127 -9.76 -7.53 8.21
CA ARG A 127 -8.63 -7.77 9.11
C ARG A 127 -7.60 -8.64 8.40
N LEU A 128 -6.37 -8.15 8.30
CA LEU A 128 -5.27 -8.86 7.64
C LEU A 128 -4.57 -9.88 8.56
N GLY A 129 -4.77 -9.77 9.88
CA GLY A 129 -4.22 -10.69 10.87
C GLY A 129 -2.88 -10.22 11.45
N LYS A 130 -2.45 -10.90 12.52
CA LYS A 130 -1.28 -10.51 13.32
C LYS A 130 0.04 -10.77 12.60
N ALA A 131 0.19 -11.89 11.90
CA ALA A 131 1.46 -12.24 11.27
C ALA A 131 1.91 -11.22 10.20
N PRO A 132 1.05 -10.80 9.24
CA PRO A 132 1.40 -9.73 8.31
C PRO A 132 1.66 -8.40 9.02
N ALA A 133 0.99 -8.13 10.14
CA ALA A 133 1.17 -6.89 10.88
C ALA A 133 2.50 -6.85 11.64
N VAL A 134 2.94 -7.97 12.22
CA VAL A 134 4.27 -8.10 12.82
C VAL A 134 5.33 -7.85 11.76
N PHE A 135 5.18 -8.49 10.59
CA PHE A 135 6.11 -8.30 9.47
C PHE A 135 6.19 -6.82 9.06
N THR A 136 5.06 -6.16 8.81
CA THR A 136 5.03 -4.71 8.47
C THR A 136 5.62 -3.85 9.59
N GLY A 137 5.32 -4.15 10.86
CA GLY A 137 5.88 -3.42 12.00
C GLY A 137 7.39 -3.52 12.07
N LEU A 138 7.96 -4.70 11.81
CA LEU A 138 9.41 -4.90 11.73
C LEU A 138 10.01 -4.10 10.57
N LEU A 139 9.38 -4.09 9.40
CA LEU A 139 9.84 -3.29 8.25
C LEU A 139 9.87 -1.79 8.58
N ILE A 140 8.83 -1.28 9.25
CA ILE A 140 8.76 0.13 9.68
C ILE A 140 9.89 0.43 10.67
N ILE A 141 10.12 -0.43 11.67
CA ILE A 141 11.20 -0.25 12.64
C ILE A 141 12.56 -0.26 11.93
N LEU A 142 12.80 -1.22 11.04
CA LEU A 142 14.04 -1.31 10.29
C LEU A 142 14.29 -0.06 9.44
N ALA A 143 13.26 0.48 8.79
CA ALA A 143 13.36 1.71 7.99
C ALA A 143 13.69 2.96 8.84
N LEU A 144 13.39 2.95 10.14
CA LEU A 144 13.76 4.01 11.08
C LEU A 144 15.18 3.86 11.66
N THR A 145 15.86 2.76 11.34
CA THR A 145 17.22 2.46 11.83
C THR A 145 18.21 2.36 10.68
N SER A 146 19.50 2.51 10.97
CA SER A 146 20.57 2.26 9.98
C SER A 146 20.70 0.78 9.58
N ILE A 147 19.95 -0.14 10.19
CA ILE A 147 20.01 -1.57 9.87
C ILE A 147 19.37 -1.84 8.50
N GLY A 148 18.34 -1.06 8.13
CA GLY A 148 17.63 -1.23 6.86
C GLY A 148 18.54 -1.13 5.63
N SER A 149 19.61 -0.33 5.69
CA SER A 149 20.54 -0.18 4.56
C SER A 149 21.36 -1.44 4.26
N TYR A 150 21.46 -2.39 5.20
CA TYR A 150 22.15 -3.67 4.97
C TYR A 150 21.25 -4.74 4.34
N VAL A 151 19.94 -4.50 4.27
CA VAL A 151 18.96 -5.49 3.78
C VAL A 151 18.00 -4.83 2.78
N PRO A 152 18.50 -4.38 1.61
CA PRO A 152 17.73 -3.56 0.67
C PRO A 152 16.49 -4.27 0.13
N TRP A 153 16.57 -5.57 -0.17
CA TRP A 153 15.41 -6.37 -0.64
C TRP A 153 14.26 -6.40 0.38
N LEU A 154 14.57 -6.37 1.67
CA LEU A 154 13.57 -6.34 2.72
C LEU A 154 12.94 -4.95 2.84
N MET A 155 13.73 -3.89 2.65
CA MET A 155 13.24 -2.50 2.62
C MET A 155 12.34 -2.25 1.41
N ASP A 156 12.63 -2.85 0.27
CA ASP A 156 11.78 -2.78 -0.92
C ASP A 156 10.42 -3.47 -0.74
N CYS A 157 10.26 -4.34 0.26
CA CYS A 157 8.96 -4.91 0.60
C CYS A 157 8.07 -3.91 1.36
N LEU A 158 8.63 -2.88 1.99
CA LEU A 158 7.89 -1.95 2.83
C LEU A 158 6.81 -1.18 2.05
N PRO A 159 7.07 -0.58 0.87
CA PRO A 159 6.03 0.10 0.10
C PRO A 159 4.83 -0.80 -0.24
N VAL A 160 5.07 -2.08 -0.54
CA VAL A 160 4.01 -3.07 -0.81
C VAL A 160 3.13 -3.25 0.44
N MET A 161 3.76 -3.45 1.59
CA MET A 161 3.03 -3.63 2.85
C MET A 161 2.29 -2.36 3.30
N LEU A 162 2.85 -1.18 3.03
CA LEU A 162 2.20 0.11 3.30
C LEU A 162 0.91 0.30 2.49
N VAL A 163 0.89 -0.12 1.22
CA VAL A 163 -0.33 -0.09 0.41
C VAL A 163 -1.42 -0.96 1.05
N VAL A 164 -1.07 -2.20 1.38
CA VAL A 164 -2.04 -3.20 1.86
C VAL A 164 -2.59 -2.83 3.24
N PHE A 165 -1.71 -2.39 4.15
CA PHE A 165 -2.12 -1.89 5.47
C PHE A 165 -2.78 -0.51 5.40
N GLY A 166 -2.45 0.32 4.40
CA GLY A 166 -3.14 1.59 4.14
C GLY A 166 -4.61 1.37 3.79
N VAL A 167 -4.93 0.35 2.99
CA VAL A 167 -6.31 -0.07 2.72
C VAL A 167 -7.00 -0.58 3.98
N GLN A 168 -6.30 -1.33 4.84
CA GLN A 168 -6.84 -1.71 6.14
C GLN A 168 -7.11 -0.48 7.04
N GLY A 169 -6.22 0.53 7.01
CA GLY A 169 -6.42 1.82 7.67
C GLY A 169 -7.69 2.52 7.22
N LEU A 170 -7.95 2.57 5.91
CA LEU A 170 -9.19 3.10 5.36
C LEU A 170 -10.42 2.32 5.85
N ALA A 171 -10.35 0.98 5.86
CA ALA A 171 -11.41 0.14 6.40
C ALA A 171 -11.73 0.46 7.87
N ILE A 172 -10.70 0.73 8.68
CA ILE A 172 -10.86 1.14 10.09
C ILE A 172 -11.55 2.50 10.18
N VAL A 173 -11.12 3.50 9.40
CA VAL A 173 -11.75 4.83 9.38
C VAL A 173 -13.23 4.73 9.00
N HIS A 174 -13.55 3.98 7.96
CA HIS A 174 -14.94 3.72 7.54
C HIS A 174 -15.76 3.03 8.64
N ALA A 175 -15.17 2.05 9.33
CA ALA A 175 -15.82 1.38 10.45
C ALA A 175 -16.06 2.33 11.63
N MET A 176 -15.09 3.17 11.98
CA MET A 176 -15.19 4.13 13.09
C MET A 176 -16.24 5.21 12.83
N VAL A 177 -16.31 5.75 11.61
CA VAL A 177 -17.35 6.74 11.22
C VAL A 177 -18.73 6.11 11.36
N ALA A 178 -18.90 4.86 10.92
CA ALA A 178 -20.18 4.15 11.05
C ALA A 178 -20.54 3.83 12.50
N ILE A 179 -19.60 3.31 13.30
CA ILE A 179 -19.82 2.96 14.71
C ILE A 179 -20.16 4.19 15.55
N LYS A 180 -19.45 5.30 15.34
CA LYS A 180 -19.64 6.55 16.10
C LYS A 180 -20.70 7.47 15.50
N GLN A 181 -21.44 7.01 14.48
CA GLN A 181 -22.44 7.80 13.75
C GLN A 181 -21.95 9.21 13.37
N LYS A 182 -20.68 9.33 12.95
CA LYS A 182 -20.10 10.62 12.56
C LYS A 182 -20.59 11.03 11.17
N SER A 183 -20.56 12.33 10.90
CA SER A 183 -20.89 12.87 9.57
C SER A 183 -19.97 12.27 8.49
N LYS A 184 -20.54 12.03 7.31
CA LYS A 184 -19.80 11.61 6.09
C LYS A 184 -18.70 12.61 5.70
N ALA A 185 -18.78 13.86 6.16
CA ALA A 185 -17.74 14.87 5.97
C ALA A 185 -16.35 14.42 6.43
N TRP A 186 -16.27 13.60 7.49
CA TRP A 186 -14.99 13.03 7.95
C TRP A 186 -14.32 12.16 6.89
N LEU A 187 -15.10 11.37 6.14
CA LEU A 187 -14.56 10.55 5.06
C LEU A 187 -14.05 11.45 3.93
N VAL A 188 -14.80 12.50 3.58
CA VAL A 188 -14.38 13.47 2.56
C VAL A 188 -13.03 14.09 2.94
N THR A 189 -12.86 14.54 4.18
CA THR A 189 -11.57 15.09 4.65
C THR A 189 -10.44 14.08 4.53
N VAL A 190 -10.65 12.83 4.93
CA VAL A 190 -9.63 11.77 4.82
C VAL A 190 -9.23 11.54 3.36
N TYR A 191 -10.18 11.49 2.43
CA TYR A 191 -9.87 11.32 1.00
C TYR A 191 -9.16 12.54 0.39
N VAL A 192 -9.57 13.76 0.75
CA VAL A 192 -8.89 14.99 0.30
C VAL A 192 -7.44 15.00 0.79
N LEU A 193 -7.22 14.69 2.08
CA LEU A 193 -5.87 14.59 2.63
C LEU A 193 -5.08 13.44 1.99
N LEU A 194 -5.72 12.31 1.70
CA LEU A 194 -5.07 11.18 1.02
C LEU A 194 -4.58 11.55 -0.38
N VAL A 195 -5.26 12.46 -1.09
CA VAL A 195 -4.81 12.93 -2.41
C VAL A 195 -3.71 13.97 -2.29
N ILE A 196 -3.87 14.94 -1.39
CA ILE A 196 -2.91 16.07 -1.24
C ILE A 196 -1.62 15.64 -0.54
N MET A 197 -1.71 14.71 0.42
CA MET A 197 -0.61 14.26 1.28
C MET A 197 -0.47 12.73 1.23
N LEU A 198 -0.49 12.17 0.01
CA LEU A 198 -0.59 10.72 -0.21
C LEU A 198 0.45 9.90 0.57
N PRO A 199 1.78 10.19 0.51
CA PRO A 199 2.76 9.40 1.23
C PRO A 199 2.54 9.42 2.76
N GLN A 200 2.28 10.60 3.32
CA GLN A 200 2.07 10.80 4.75
C GLN A 200 0.79 10.11 5.22
N MET A 201 -0.30 10.24 4.46
CA MET A 201 -1.57 9.61 4.79
C MET A 201 -1.51 8.08 4.68
N VAL A 202 -0.83 7.54 3.68
CA VAL A 202 -0.61 6.08 3.57
C VAL A 202 0.18 5.58 4.78
N MET A 203 1.23 6.28 5.23
CA MET A 203 1.98 5.92 6.43
C MET A 203 1.10 5.92 7.70
N ILE A 204 0.28 6.96 7.88
CA ILE A 204 -0.64 7.08 9.02
C ILE A 204 -1.67 5.95 9.01
N LEU A 205 -2.30 5.70 7.86
CA LEU A 205 -3.32 4.66 7.69
C LEU A 205 -2.73 3.27 7.85
N ALA A 206 -1.55 3.01 7.30
CA ALA A 206 -0.86 1.74 7.46
C ALA A 206 -0.50 1.48 8.93
N SER A 207 0.01 2.49 9.63
CA SER A 207 0.30 2.41 11.07
C SER A 207 -0.98 2.12 11.87
N LEU A 208 -2.09 2.79 11.56
CA LEU A 208 -3.40 2.50 12.15
C LEU A 208 -3.85 1.06 11.88
N GLY A 209 -3.66 0.58 10.65
CA GLY A 209 -3.94 -0.80 10.23
C GLY A 209 -3.14 -1.83 11.02
N VAL A 210 -1.85 -1.59 11.21
CA VAL A 210 -0.96 -2.43 12.03
C VAL A 210 -1.47 -2.44 13.46
N LEU A 211 -1.60 -1.27 14.11
CA LEU A 211 -2.01 -1.16 15.51
C LEU A 211 -3.38 -1.83 15.82
N ASP A 212 -4.35 -1.76 14.90
CA ASP A 212 -5.67 -2.38 15.08
C ASP A 212 -5.59 -3.91 15.29
N GLN A 213 -4.56 -4.58 14.79
CA GLN A 213 -4.38 -6.03 14.94
C GLN A 213 -4.07 -6.47 16.38
N TRP A 214 -3.58 -5.56 17.23
CA TRP A 214 -3.34 -5.82 18.66
C TRP A 214 -4.37 -5.15 19.56
N PHE A 215 -4.72 -3.90 19.26
CA PHE A 215 -5.56 -3.10 20.16
C PHE A 215 -7.06 -3.28 19.91
N ASN A 216 -7.44 -3.89 18.78
CA ASN A 216 -8.83 -4.12 18.37
C ASN A 216 -9.65 -2.81 18.50
N LEU A 217 -9.19 -1.77 17.82
CA LEU A 217 -9.67 -0.39 17.96
C LEU A 217 -11.16 -0.27 17.65
N ARG A 218 -11.65 -1.09 16.72
CA ARG A 218 -13.07 -1.14 16.34
C ARG A 218 -13.95 -1.59 17.50
N ASP A 219 -13.57 -2.64 18.24
CA ASP A 219 -14.39 -3.14 19.36
C ASP A 219 -14.31 -2.19 20.56
N ARG A 220 -13.17 -1.54 20.79
CA ARG A 220 -13.07 -0.46 21.78
C ARG A 220 -13.97 0.73 21.44
N SER A 221 -14.02 1.11 20.17
CA SER A 221 -14.89 2.19 19.70
C SER A 221 -16.38 1.88 19.87
N LYS A 222 -16.79 0.61 19.71
CA LYS A 222 -18.18 0.20 19.99
C LYS A 222 -18.53 0.42 21.46
N LYS A 223 -17.68 -0.04 22.37
CA LYS A 223 -17.88 0.11 23.83
C LYS A 223 -17.94 1.58 24.28
N SER A 224 -17.15 2.45 23.66
CA SER A 224 -17.17 3.89 23.95
C SER A 224 -18.35 4.64 23.31
N GLY A 225 -18.93 4.11 22.22
CA GLY A 225 -20.08 4.70 21.55
C GLY A 225 -21.44 4.31 22.15
N THR A 226 -21.48 3.28 23.00
CA THR A 226 -22.66 2.83 23.75
C THR A 226 -22.76 3.47 25.14
N GLY A 227 -22.09 4.60 25.38
CA GLY A 227 -22.24 5.39 26.59
C GLY A 227 -23.46 6.32 26.51
N ILE A 228 -24.65 5.74 26.51
CA ILE A 228 -25.90 6.32 27.02
C ILE A 228 -26.48 5.29 27.97
#